data_AF-A0A1Q9S8G1-F1
#
_entry.id   AF-A0A1Q9S8G1-F1
#
_cell.length_a   1.000
_cell.length_b   1.000
_cell.length_c   1.000
_cell.angle_alpha   90.00
_cell.angle_beta   90.00
_cell.angle_gamma   90.00
#
_symmetry.space_group_name_H-M   'P 1'
#
loop_
_entity.id
_entity.type
_entity.pdbx_description
1 polymer ?
#
loop_
_entity_poly.entity_id
_entity_poly.type
_entity_poly.pdbx_seq_one_letter_code
_entity_poly.pdbx_strand_id
1 'polypeptide(L)'
;MDDVNWPDEKKLAVFVNLAFEAWTPGTAPGVSPMGNPLPAGLTDTAAESWGRFGHRRGIWRLLDVLERLGTPSTAMVSGVLTELAPDASGRWWPVATRSAGTAGCRSSCPRT
;
A
#
# COMPACT_ATOMS: atom_id res chain seq x y z
N MET A 1 -20.14 9.70 -26.58
CA MET A 1 -19.18 9.33 -25.52
C MET A 1 -19.36 7.85 -25.36
N ASP A 2 -18.37 7.07 -25.75
CA ASP A 2 -18.48 5.62 -25.72
C ASP A 2 -18.49 5.15 -24.26
N ASP A 3 -19.42 4.25 -23.91
CA ASP A 3 -19.49 3.67 -22.58
C ASP A 3 -18.24 2.82 -22.31
N VAL A 4 -17.58 3.08 -21.18
CA VAL A 4 -16.44 2.26 -20.74
C VAL A 4 -16.99 0.91 -20.28
N ASN A 5 -16.79 -0.12 -21.09
CA ASN A 5 -17.14 -1.50 -20.75
C ASN A 5 -16.02 -2.14 -19.93
N TRP A 6 -16.22 -2.25 -18.62
CA TRP A 6 -15.33 -3.01 -17.76
C TRP A 6 -15.54 -4.52 -17.99
N PRO A 7 -14.52 -5.36 -17.69
CA PRO A 7 -14.66 -6.81 -17.72
C PRO A 7 -15.92 -7.27 -16.99
N ASP A 8 -16.53 -8.36 -17.45
CA ASP A 8 -17.78 -8.94 -16.91
C ASP A 8 -18.97 -7.96 -16.87
N GLU A 9 -19.06 -7.05 -17.84
CA GLU A 9 -20.14 -6.06 -18.01
C GLU A 9 -20.38 -5.20 -16.75
N LYS A 10 -19.33 -5.01 -15.94
CA LYS A 10 -19.41 -4.21 -14.72
C LYS A 10 -19.57 -2.74 -15.08
N LYS A 11 -20.39 -2.04 -14.29
CA LYS A 11 -20.67 -0.60 -14.46
C LYS A 11 -19.71 0.30 -13.68
N LEU A 12 -18.88 -0.28 -12.81
CA LEU A 12 -17.96 0.44 -11.94
C LEU A 12 -16.72 -0.40 -11.66
N ALA A 13 -15.55 0.22 -11.77
CA ALA A 13 -14.28 -0.31 -11.28
C ALA A 13 -13.88 0.43 -10.00
N VAL A 14 -13.45 -0.31 -8.98
CA VAL A 14 -12.96 0.25 -7.71
C VAL A 14 -11.52 -0.20 -7.51
N PHE A 15 -10.63 0.77 -7.29
CA PHE A 15 -9.22 0.51 -7.01
C PHE A 15 -8.92 0.80 -5.56
N VAL A 16 -8.56 -0.23 -4.80
CA VAL A 16 -8.08 -0.08 -3.43
C VAL A 16 -6.58 0.13 -3.47
N ASN A 17 -6.17 1.39 -3.30
CA ASN A 17 -4.76 1.78 -3.27
C ASN A 17 -4.31 2.05 -1.83
N LEU A 18 -3.21 1.41 -1.42
CA LEU A 18 -2.57 1.66 -0.14
C LEU A 18 -1.33 2.54 -0.34
N ALA A 19 -1.31 3.70 0.33
CA ALA A 19 -0.07 4.44 0.49
C ALA A 19 0.76 3.74 1.57
N PHE A 20 1.83 3.06 1.16
CA PHE A 20 2.77 2.43 2.08
C PHE A 20 4.04 3.27 2.11
N GLU A 21 3.98 4.33 2.92
CA GLU A 21 4.98 5.38 2.93
C GLU A 21 5.88 5.32 4.16
N ALA A 22 7.16 5.60 3.96
CA ALA A 22 8.10 5.90 5.02
C ALA A 22 9.17 6.87 4.52
N TRP A 23 9.80 7.53 5.48
CA TRP A 23 10.76 8.60 5.25
C TRP A 23 12.16 8.17 5.70
N THR A 24 13.17 8.79 5.11
CA THR A 24 14.58 8.63 5.48
C THR A 24 14.77 8.97 6.97
N PRO A 25 15.69 8.31 7.70
CA PRO A 25 15.97 8.65 9.09
C PRO A 25 16.22 10.15 9.30
N GLY A 26 15.63 10.71 10.37
CA GLY A 26 15.71 12.14 10.67
C GLY A 26 14.74 13.02 9.88
N THR A 27 13.92 12.44 9.00
CA THR A 27 12.83 13.15 8.31
C THR A 27 11.48 12.58 8.70
N ALA A 28 10.44 13.41 8.61
CA ALA A 28 9.08 13.08 9.02
C ALA A 28 8.08 13.60 7.97
N PRO A 29 6.85 13.08 7.93
CA PRO A 29 5.81 13.63 7.07
C PRO A 29 5.60 15.12 7.35
N GLY A 30 5.36 15.90 6.29
CA GLY A 30 5.12 17.34 6.40
C GLY A 30 3.85 17.70 7.19
N VAL A 31 2.99 16.72 7.45
CA VAL A 31 1.78 16.86 8.26
C VAL A 31 1.71 15.67 9.23
N SER A 32 1.82 15.94 10.52
CA SER A 32 1.52 14.95 11.56
C SER A 32 0.01 14.62 11.54
N PRO A 33 -0.43 13.48 12.11
CA PRO A 33 -1.86 13.18 12.23
C PRO A 33 -2.66 14.26 12.99
N MET A 34 -1.97 15.11 13.75
CA MET A 34 -2.56 16.25 14.46
C MET A 34 -2.79 17.47 13.57
N GLY A 35 -2.33 17.46 12.31
CA GLY A 35 -2.61 18.49 11.32
C GLY A 35 -1.86 19.82 11.52
N ASN A 36 -0.98 19.90 12.52
CA ASN A 36 -0.25 21.13 12.85
C ASN A 36 1.23 20.98 12.46
N PRO A 37 1.68 21.56 11.32
CA PRO A 37 3.09 21.54 10.94
C PRO A 37 3.92 22.38 11.91
N LEU A 38 5.03 21.82 12.39
CA LEU A 38 5.96 22.55 13.25
C LEU A 38 6.84 23.52 12.43
N PRO A 39 7.31 24.62 13.04
CA PRO A 39 8.33 25.48 12.45
C PRO A 39 9.56 24.68 11.98
N ALA A 40 10.16 25.13 10.88
CA ALA A 40 11.37 24.52 10.34
C ALA A 40 12.50 24.47 11.39
N GLY A 41 13.23 23.35 11.44
CA GLY A 41 14.33 23.12 12.39
C GLY A 41 13.93 22.43 13.69
N LEU A 42 12.63 22.21 13.93
CA LEU A 42 12.15 21.40 15.06
C LEU A 42 11.84 19.97 14.61
N THR A 43 12.19 18.99 15.46
CA THR A 43 11.88 17.58 15.22
C THR A 43 10.42 17.28 15.61
N ASP A 44 9.60 16.93 14.62
CA ASP A 44 8.23 16.48 14.85
C ASP A 44 8.21 14.99 15.23
N THR A 45 8.31 14.73 16.54
CA THR A 45 8.27 13.37 17.10
C THR A 45 6.91 12.69 16.88
N ALA A 46 5.82 13.46 16.79
CA ALA A 46 4.49 12.91 16.53
C ALA A 46 4.38 12.40 15.10
N ALA A 47 4.79 13.21 14.12
CA ALA A 47 4.86 12.81 12.71
C ALA A 47 5.80 11.62 12.49
N GLU A 48 6.97 11.60 13.14
CA GLU A 48 7.90 10.48 13.06
C GLU A 48 7.27 9.19 13.62
N SER A 49 6.68 9.26 14.81
CA SER A 49 6.05 8.09 15.45
C SER A 49 4.90 7.53 14.62
N TRP A 50 4.12 8.41 13.98
CA TRP A 50 3.02 8.05 13.09
C TRP A 50 3.54 7.35 11.81
N GLY A 51 4.56 7.89 11.16
CA GLY A 51 5.19 7.24 10.01
C GLY A 51 5.76 5.86 10.35
N ARG A 52 6.35 5.72 11.54
CA ARG A 52 6.86 4.42 12.03
C ARG A 52 5.75 3.42 12.34
N PHE A 53 4.58 3.88 12.76
CA PHE A 53 3.45 3.00 13.02
C PHE A 53 2.99 2.26 11.75
N GLY A 54 3.05 2.92 10.59
CA GLY A 54 2.64 2.37 9.29
C GLY A 54 3.26 1.00 9.01
N HIS A 55 4.59 0.91 8.94
CA HIS A 55 5.30 -0.34 8.63
C HIS A 55 5.42 -1.30 9.82
N ARG A 56 5.40 -0.79 11.06
CA ARG A 56 5.49 -1.66 12.24
C ARG A 56 4.20 -2.38 12.56
N ARG A 57 3.04 -1.77 12.30
CA ARG A 57 1.74 -2.26 12.76
C ARG A 57 0.62 -2.05 11.74
N GLY A 58 0.53 -0.86 11.13
CA GLY A 58 -0.59 -0.46 10.30
C GLY A 58 -0.81 -1.37 9.09
N ILE A 59 0.26 -1.64 8.33
CA ILE A 59 0.19 -2.42 7.09
C ILE A 59 -0.32 -3.84 7.33
N TRP A 60 0.10 -4.49 8.41
CA TRP A 60 -0.28 -5.87 8.74
C TRP A 60 -1.79 -6.01 8.93
N ARG A 61 -2.40 -5.04 9.63
CA ARG A 61 -3.86 -5.01 9.83
C ARG A 61 -4.60 -4.83 8.50
N LEU A 62 -4.08 -4.00 7.59
CA LEU A 62 -4.69 -3.78 6.29
C LEU A 62 -4.60 -5.04 5.42
N LEU A 63 -3.44 -5.70 5.41
CA LEU A 63 -3.24 -6.97 4.70
C LEU A 63 -4.18 -8.06 5.22
N ASP A 64 -4.35 -8.18 6.54
CA ASP A 64 -5.28 -9.14 7.15
C ASP A 64 -6.74 -8.89 6.70
N VAL A 65 -7.16 -7.62 6.63
CA VAL A 65 -8.51 -7.25 6.18
C VAL A 65 -8.71 -7.55 4.69
N LEU A 66 -7.75 -7.19 3.85
CA LEU A 66 -7.81 -7.45 2.41
C LEU A 66 -7.83 -8.94 2.11
N GLU A 67 -7.04 -9.73 2.83
CA GLU A 67 -7.04 -11.18 2.73
C GLU A 67 -8.38 -11.78 3.16
N ARG A 68 -8.92 -11.36 4.31
CA ARG A 68 -10.23 -11.81 4.79
C ARG A 68 -11.37 -11.48 3.81
N LEU A 69 -11.29 -10.33 3.13
CA LEU A 69 -12.29 -9.91 2.14
C LEU A 69 -12.00 -10.46 0.73
N GLY A 70 -10.88 -11.16 0.52
CA GLY A 70 -10.46 -11.64 -0.79
C GLY A 70 -10.31 -10.51 -1.82
N THR A 71 -10.02 -9.28 -1.38
CA THR A 71 -10.03 -8.10 -2.23
C THR A 71 -8.61 -7.80 -2.73
N PRO A 72 -8.39 -7.76 -4.06
CA PRO A 72 -7.11 -7.30 -4.60
C PRO A 72 -6.88 -5.84 -4.26
N SER A 73 -5.60 -5.49 -4.06
CA SER A 73 -5.17 -4.12 -3.79
C SER A 73 -3.87 -3.82 -4.50
N THR A 74 -3.66 -2.54 -4.76
CA THR A 74 -2.39 -1.98 -5.21
C THR A 74 -1.83 -1.11 -4.09
N ALA A 75 -0.52 -0.90 -4.06
CA ALA A 75 0.14 -0.07 -3.07
C ALA A 75 1.32 0.64 -3.70
N MET A 76 1.55 1.84 -3.22
CA MET A 76 2.67 2.67 -3.56
C MET A 76 3.66 2.56 -2.40
N VAL A 77 4.81 1.94 -2.65
CA VAL A 77 5.78 1.58 -1.62
C VAL A 77 6.98 2.51 -1.70
N SER A 78 7.28 3.22 -0.60
CA SER A 78 8.52 3.99 -0.49
C SER A 78 9.73 3.05 -0.54
N GLY A 79 10.76 3.41 -1.30
CA GLY A 79 11.97 2.58 -1.46
C GLY A 79 12.63 2.19 -0.13
N VAL A 80 12.65 3.08 0.86
CA VAL A 80 13.21 2.80 2.20
C VAL A 80 12.55 1.62 2.93
N LEU A 81 11.31 1.27 2.55
CA LEU A 81 10.59 0.15 3.18
C LEU A 81 11.09 -1.22 2.73
N THR A 82 11.85 -1.31 1.63
CA THR A 82 12.50 -2.56 1.24
C THR A 82 13.53 -2.99 2.28
N GLU A 83 14.15 -2.03 2.98
CA GLU A 83 15.10 -2.27 4.05
C GLU A 83 14.40 -2.37 5.42
N LEU A 84 13.43 -1.48 5.69
CA LEU A 84 12.78 -1.40 7.00
C LEU A 84 11.73 -2.49 7.25
N ALA A 85 11.08 -2.99 6.20
CA ALA A 85 10.00 -3.97 6.29
C ALA A 85 9.95 -4.91 5.08
N PRO A 86 11.03 -5.66 4.78
CA PRO A 86 11.08 -6.56 3.63
C PRO A 86 9.95 -7.61 3.64
N ASP A 87 9.58 -8.09 4.82
CA ASP A 87 8.53 -9.10 5.00
C ASP A 87 7.14 -8.61 4.57
N ALA A 88 6.86 -7.32 4.73
CA ALA A 88 5.56 -6.74 4.37
C ALA A 88 5.32 -6.83 2.85
N SER A 89 6.36 -6.57 2.06
CA SER A 89 6.34 -6.72 0.60
C SER A 89 6.10 -8.18 0.19
N GLY A 90 6.77 -9.12 0.85
CA GLY A 90 6.60 -10.56 0.58
C GLY A 90 5.17 -11.05 0.87
N ARG A 91 4.59 -10.60 1.99
CA ARG A 91 3.21 -10.97 2.37
C ARG A 91 2.15 -10.36 1.45
N TRP A 92 2.43 -9.21 0.86
CA TRP A 92 1.45 -8.49 0.05
C TRP A 92 1.30 -9.07 -1.37
N TRP A 93 2.37 -9.66 -1.94
CA TRP A 93 2.34 -10.26 -3.28
C TRP A 93 1.18 -11.27 -3.51
N PRO A 94 0.90 -12.22 -2.60
CA PRO A 94 -0.26 -13.11 -2.71
C PRO A 94 -1.63 -12.42 -2.61
N VAL A 95 -1.71 -11.26 -1.96
CA VAL A 95 -2.96 -10.48 -1.82
C VAL A 95 -3.19 -9.62 -3.06
N ALA A 96 -2.14 -9.01 -3.62
CA ALA A 96 -2.20 -8.19 -4.82
C ALA A 96 -2.48 -9.00 -6.10
N THR A 97 -2.03 -10.27 -6.16
CA THR A 97 -2.15 -11.14 -7.35
C THR A 97 -3.45 -11.94 -7.44
N ARG A 98 -4.33 -11.86 -6.44
CA ARG A 98 -5.67 -12.45 -6.50
C ARG A 98 -6.57 -11.56 -7.36
N SER A 99 -6.43 -11.66 -8.68
CA SER A 99 -7.34 -11.01 -9.60
C SER A 99 -8.78 -11.47 -9.31
N ALA A 100 -9.66 -10.50 -9.05
CA ALA A 100 -11.08 -10.70 -9.16
C ALA A 100 -11.34 -11.10 -10.63
N GLY A 101 -11.63 -12.37 -10.88
CA GLY A 101 -12.03 -12.86 -12.19
C GLY A 101 -10.99 -12.69 -13.30
N THR A 102 -9.99 -13.57 -13.34
CA THR A 102 -9.41 -14.04 -14.62
C THR A 102 -8.72 -15.37 -14.38
N ALA A 103 -9.43 -16.44 -14.73
CA ALA A 103 -8.78 -17.59 -15.33
C ALA A 103 -7.88 -17.09 -16.48
N GLY A 104 -6.62 -17.49 -16.53
CA GLY A 104 -5.83 -17.41 -17.78
C GLY A 104 -4.47 -16.73 -17.76
N CYS A 105 -3.95 -16.22 -16.63
CA CYS A 105 -2.57 -15.67 -16.62
C CYS A 105 -1.71 -16.31 -15.52
N ARG A 106 -1.52 -17.64 -15.60
CA ARG A 106 -0.51 -18.36 -14.80
C ARG A 106 0.62 -18.96 -15.63
N SER A 107 0.63 -18.82 -16.96
CA SER A 107 1.54 -19.59 -17.83
C SER A 107 2.57 -18.81 -18.64
N SER A 108 2.71 -17.48 -18.50
CA SER A 108 3.56 -16.70 -19.40
C SER A 108 4.75 -15.96 -18.78
N CYS A 109 5.13 -16.22 -17.52
CA CYS A 109 6.38 -15.70 -16.98
C CYS A 109 7.45 -16.82 -17.00
N PRO A 110 8.46 -16.76 -17.89
CA PRO A 110 9.57 -17.70 -17.85
C PRO A 110 10.31 -17.54 -16.53
N ARG A 111 10.47 -18.63 -15.78
CA ARG A 111 11.52 -18.71 -14.77
C ARG A 111 12.84 -18.82 -15.54
N THR A 112 13.54 -17.71 -15.66
CA THR A 112 14.99 -17.67 -15.91
C THR A 112 15.66 -17.21 -14.64
#